data_AF-X1IH93-F1
#
_entry.id   AF-X1IH93-F1
#
_cell.length_a   1.000
_cell.length_b   1.000
_cell.length_c   1.000
_cell.angle_alpha   90.00
_cell.angle_beta   90.00
_cell.angle_gamma   90.00
#
_symmetry.space_group_name_H-M   'P 1'
#
loop_
_entity.id
_entity.type
_entity.pdbx_description
1 polymer ?
#
loop_
_entity_poly.entity_id
_entity_poly.type
_entity_poly.pdbx_seq_one_letter_code
_entity_poly.pdbx_strand_id
1 'polypeptide(L)'
;MKELDFCKSNLSKLERFFFSRKTGGRWIHKFEDKKSFKVVEFKPLFVQPWIRSSLLPMGEYILMMSATICDSKIFARSIGLENLDEIEFIREDNYFPIENHSIVKKNIGLMSHKYIDKNLLKLISRIKEILAIHPEQKGIIQTHTERIANFIQEHLDNPRLTFNKDFDIFKINRRKPNDTLMEHRNKDSSVIKGEFRP
;
A
#
# COMPACT_ATOMS: atom_id res chain seq x y z
N MET A 1 -20.33 -20.33 -18.50
CA MET A 1 -20.55 -19.10 -17.70
C MET A 1 -19.24 -18.38 -17.40
N LYS A 2 -18.28 -18.98 -16.69
CA LYS A 2 -16.99 -18.33 -16.31
C LYS A 2 -16.17 -17.74 -17.47
N GLU A 3 -16.09 -18.42 -18.61
CA GLU A 3 -15.33 -17.92 -19.78
C GLU A 3 -16.00 -16.70 -20.43
N LEU A 4 -17.33 -16.69 -20.50
CA LEU A 4 -18.10 -15.56 -21.01
C LEU A 4 -17.91 -14.33 -20.11
N ASP A 5 -17.93 -14.52 -18.80
CA ASP A 5 -17.71 -13.43 -17.83
C ASP A 5 -16.28 -12.90 -17.90
N PHE A 6 -15.30 -13.78 -18.09
CA PHE A 6 -13.91 -13.40 -18.32
C PHE A 6 -13.76 -12.55 -19.60
N CYS A 7 -14.35 -12.98 -20.72
CA CYS A 7 -14.33 -12.24 -21.97
C CYS A 7 -15.01 -10.87 -21.84
N LYS A 8 -16.19 -10.80 -21.21
CA LYS A 8 -16.89 -9.53 -20.93
C LYS A 8 -16.05 -8.58 -20.08
N SER A 9 -15.41 -9.09 -19.03
CA SER A 9 -14.52 -8.31 -18.18
C SER A 9 -13.35 -7.73 -18.98
N ASN A 10 -12.70 -8.52 -19.83
CA ASN A 10 -11.59 -8.03 -20.64
C ASN A 10 -12.03 -7.02 -21.70
N LEU A 11 -13.18 -7.23 -22.33
CA LEU A 11 -13.74 -6.26 -23.28
C LEU A 11 -13.96 -4.91 -22.60
N SER A 12 -14.58 -4.89 -21.43
CA SER A 12 -14.80 -3.65 -20.67
C SER A 12 -13.50 -2.92 -20.31
N LYS A 13 -12.41 -3.65 -20.04
CA LYS A 13 -11.09 -3.06 -19.78
C LYS A 13 -10.50 -2.43 -21.03
N LEU A 14 -10.65 -3.08 -22.19
CA LEU A 14 -10.21 -2.55 -23.48
C LEU A 14 -11.02 -1.31 -23.87
N GLU A 15 -12.33 -1.33 -23.68
CA GLU A 15 -13.20 -0.17 -23.91
C GLU A 15 -12.77 1.02 -23.05
N ARG A 16 -12.51 0.80 -21.76
CA ARG A 16 -11.96 1.83 -20.85
C ARG A 16 -10.60 2.34 -21.30
N PHE A 17 -9.73 1.47 -21.80
CA PHE A 17 -8.45 1.86 -22.37
C PHE A 17 -8.62 2.77 -23.58
N PHE A 18 -9.46 2.37 -24.55
CA PHE A 18 -9.72 3.16 -25.75
C PHE A 18 -10.41 4.49 -25.43
N PHE A 19 -11.39 4.49 -24.54
CA PHE A 19 -12.06 5.71 -24.07
C PHE A 19 -11.08 6.69 -23.42
N SER A 20 -10.25 6.20 -22.49
CA SER A 20 -9.22 7.00 -21.84
C SER A 20 -8.24 7.58 -22.86
N ARG A 21 -7.77 6.78 -23.83
CA ARG A 21 -6.84 7.26 -24.86
C ARG A 21 -7.46 8.34 -25.75
N LYS A 22 -8.75 8.23 -26.09
CA LYS A 22 -9.49 9.26 -26.85
C LYS A 22 -9.67 10.56 -26.05
N THR A 23 -9.73 10.48 -24.73
CA THR A 23 -9.92 11.62 -23.82
C THR A 23 -8.58 12.18 -23.28
N GLY A 24 -7.45 11.86 -23.93
CA GLY A 24 -6.14 12.40 -23.57
C GLY A 24 -5.40 11.64 -22.47
N GLY A 25 -5.90 10.47 -22.06
CA GLY A 25 -5.25 9.59 -21.10
C GLY A 25 -3.88 9.11 -21.59
N ARG A 26 -2.87 9.26 -20.74
CA ARG A 26 -1.51 8.76 -20.99
C ARG A 26 -1.32 7.39 -20.38
N TRP A 27 -0.62 6.52 -21.10
CA TRP A 27 -0.45 5.11 -20.74
C TRP A 27 0.99 4.67 -20.92
N ILE A 28 1.46 3.82 -20.01
CA ILE A 28 2.69 3.06 -20.16
C ILE A 28 2.32 1.65 -20.58
N HIS A 29 3.08 1.10 -21.53
CA HIS A 29 2.93 -0.27 -21.99
C HIS A 29 4.14 -1.10 -21.57
N LYS A 30 3.88 -2.34 -21.15
CA LYS A 30 4.92 -3.34 -20.90
C LYS A 30 4.62 -4.58 -21.73
N PHE A 31 5.59 -5.02 -22.50
CA PHE A 31 5.54 -6.26 -23.24
C PHE A 31 6.40 -7.31 -22.53
N GLU A 32 5.84 -8.49 -22.31
CA GLU A 32 6.55 -9.60 -21.66
C GLU A 32 6.27 -10.88 -22.44
N ASP A 33 7.31 -11.44 -23.06
CA ASP A 33 7.26 -12.75 -23.69
C ASP A 33 7.41 -13.82 -22.60
N LYS A 34 6.30 -14.47 -22.22
CA LYS A 34 6.34 -15.67 -21.39
C LYS A 34 6.44 -16.91 -22.27
N LYS A 35 6.98 -18.00 -21.73
CA LYS A 35 7.28 -19.24 -22.48
C LYS A 35 6.11 -19.78 -23.31
N SER A 36 4.86 -19.59 -22.86
CA SER A 36 3.65 -20.13 -23.51
C SER A 36 2.69 -19.07 -24.04
N PHE A 37 2.90 -17.78 -23.74
CA PHE A 37 2.03 -16.69 -24.21
C PHE A 37 2.73 -15.35 -24.07
N LYS A 38 2.26 -14.36 -24.83
CA LYS A 38 2.72 -12.97 -24.72
C LYS A 38 1.78 -12.19 -23.82
N VAL A 39 2.32 -11.41 -22.90
CA VAL A 39 1.55 -10.50 -22.04
C VAL A 39 1.82 -9.07 -22.49
N VAL A 40 0.74 -8.32 -22.69
CA VAL A 40 0.79 -6.87 -22.86
C VAL A 40 0.05 -6.25 -21.69
N GLU A 41 0.75 -5.43 -20.92
CA GLU A 41 0.18 -4.71 -19.78
C GLU A 41 0.08 -3.23 -20.13
N PHE A 42 -1.11 -2.66 -19.96
CA PHE A 42 -1.37 -1.23 -20.13
C PHE A 42 -1.65 -0.62 -18.76
N LYS A 43 -0.81 0.33 -18.34
CA LYS A 43 -1.00 1.06 -17.08
C LYS A 43 -1.31 2.53 -17.36
N PRO A 44 -2.43 3.04 -16.85
CA PRO A 44 -2.70 4.46 -16.97
C PRO A 44 -1.72 5.23 -16.10
N LEU A 45 -1.13 6.28 -16.65
CA LEU A 45 -0.18 7.13 -15.92
C LEU A 45 -0.91 8.11 -14.99
N PHE A 46 -2.18 8.39 -15.30
CA PHE A 46 -3.00 9.43 -14.71
C PHE A 46 -4.41 8.88 -14.51
N VAL A 47 -5.08 9.23 -13.42
CA VAL A 47 -6.45 8.77 -13.12
C VAL A 47 -7.52 9.80 -13.48
N GLN A 48 -7.10 11.05 -13.76
CA GLN A 48 -7.97 12.19 -14.01
C GLN A 48 -9.06 11.93 -15.07
N PRO A 49 -8.76 11.31 -16.24
CA PRO A 49 -9.81 11.06 -17.24
C PRO A 49 -10.96 10.20 -16.72
N TRP A 50 -10.67 9.23 -15.85
CA TRP A 50 -11.70 8.36 -15.25
C TRP A 50 -12.49 9.08 -14.19
N ILE A 51 -11.83 9.84 -13.31
CA ILE A 51 -12.50 10.60 -12.26
C ILE A 51 -13.51 11.56 -12.90
N ARG A 52 -13.10 12.28 -13.94
CA ARG A 52 -13.98 13.19 -14.70
C ARG A 52 -15.16 12.50 -15.38
N SER A 53 -14.97 11.30 -15.93
CA SER A 53 -16.03 10.62 -16.69
C SER A 53 -16.92 9.72 -15.84
N SER A 54 -16.54 9.42 -14.59
CA SER A 54 -17.24 8.44 -13.77
C SER A 54 -17.55 8.91 -12.36
N LEU A 55 -16.62 9.57 -11.66
CA LEU A 55 -16.84 10.00 -10.27
C LEU A 55 -17.53 11.36 -10.20
N LEU A 56 -17.02 12.34 -10.93
CA LEU A 56 -17.53 13.72 -10.90
C LEU A 56 -18.99 13.86 -11.36
N PRO A 57 -19.46 13.12 -12.39
CA PRO A 57 -20.85 13.25 -12.85
C PRO A 57 -21.88 12.56 -11.93
N MET A 58 -21.47 11.86 -10.87
CA MET A 58 -22.41 11.12 -10.00
C MET A 58 -23.20 12.01 -9.05
N GLY A 59 -22.83 13.29 -8.90
CA GLY A 59 -23.55 14.20 -8.03
C GLY A 59 -23.14 15.65 -8.26
N GLU A 60 -24.01 16.56 -7.81
CA GLU A 60 -23.76 18.01 -7.83
C GLU A 60 -22.70 18.42 -6.79
N TYR A 61 -22.66 17.72 -5.65
CA TYR A 61 -21.67 17.90 -4.58
C TYR A 61 -21.00 16.57 -4.25
N ILE A 62 -19.68 16.58 -4.07
CA ILE A 62 -18.88 15.38 -3.78
C ILE A 62 -18.04 15.61 -2.53
N LEU A 63 -18.35 14.85 -1.48
CA LEU A 63 -17.57 14.84 -0.24
C LEU A 63 -16.49 13.75 -0.31
N MET A 64 -15.22 14.16 -0.35
CA MET A 64 -14.07 13.26 -0.28
C MET A 64 -13.39 13.36 1.09
N MET A 65 -13.33 12.26 1.83
CA MET A 65 -12.80 12.24 3.20
C MET A 65 -11.58 11.34 3.31
N SER A 66 -10.53 11.84 3.97
CA SER A 66 -9.37 11.03 4.36
C SER A 66 -8.58 11.74 5.46
N ALA A 67 -7.99 10.94 6.35
CA ALA A 67 -7.10 11.42 7.41
C ALA A 67 -5.71 11.87 6.88
N THR A 68 -5.40 11.62 5.60
CA THR A 68 -4.05 11.79 5.04
C THR A 68 -4.01 12.69 3.80
N ILE A 69 -4.99 13.57 3.61
CA ILE A 69 -4.90 14.62 2.58
C ILE A 69 -4.02 15.75 3.14
N CYS A 70 -2.73 15.70 2.80
CA CYS A 70 -1.75 16.66 3.31
C CYS A 70 -1.88 18.04 2.67
N ASP A 71 -2.18 18.08 1.36
CA ASP A 71 -2.29 19.29 0.57
C ASP A 71 -3.47 19.15 -0.40
N SER A 72 -4.48 20.00 -0.22
CA SER A 72 -5.71 19.96 -0.99
C SER A 72 -5.50 20.28 -2.47
N LYS A 73 -4.54 21.17 -2.81
CA LYS A 73 -4.25 21.56 -4.20
C LYS A 73 -3.51 20.46 -4.95
N ILE A 74 -2.59 19.76 -4.29
CA ILE A 74 -1.91 18.59 -4.87
C ILE A 74 -2.92 17.46 -5.08
N PHE A 75 -3.76 17.19 -4.08
CA PHE A 75 -4.80 16.18 -4.17
C PHE A 75 -5.79 16.48 -5.31
N ALA A 76 -6.36 17.68 -5.35
CA ALA A 76 -7.28 18.14 -6.40
C ALA A 76 -6.70 17.95 -7.81
N ARG A 77 -5.46 18.42 -8.05
CA ARG A 77 -4.77 18.24 -9.33
C ARG A 77 -4.52 16.78 -9.68
N SER A 78 -4.22 15.93 -8.68
CA SER A 78 -3.98 14.51 -8.89
C SER A 78 -5.20 13.75 -9.39
N ILE A 79 -6.41 14.22 -9.04
CA ILE A 79 -7.68 13.63 -9.46
C ILE A 79 -8.39 14.41 -10.59
N GLY A 80 -7.82 15.54 -11.00
CA GLY A 80 -8.26 16.28 -12.18
C GLY A 80 -9.28 17.38 -11.90
N LEU A 81 -9.38 17.82 -10.65
CA LEU A 81 -10.09 19.04 -10.26
C LEU A 81 -9.13 20.22 -10.47
N GLU A 82 -9.36 20.96 -11.55
CA GLU A 82 -8.50 22.09 -11.96
C GLU A 82 -9.04 23.43 -11.48
N ASN A 83 -10.37 23.57 -11.37
CA ASN A 83 -10.99 24.76 -10.81
C ASN A 83 -10.96 24.69 -9.28
N LEU A 84 -10.00 25.36 -8.65
CA LEU A 84 -9.87 25.36 -7.19
C LEU A 84 -11.01 26.12 -6.50
N ASP A 85 -11.73 26.99 -7.20
CA ASP A 85 -12.85 27.76 -6.66
C ASP A 85 -14.10 26.89 -6.41
N GLU A 86 -14.15 25.69 -7.00
CA GLU A 86 -15.19 24.67 -6.77
C GLU A 86 -14.84 23.70 -5.64
N ILE A 87 -13.73 23.93 -4.91
CA ILE A 87 -13.19 22.99 -3.93
C ILE A 87 -13.10 23.67 -2.57
N GLU A 88 -13.91 23.20 -1.63
CA GLU A 88 -13.78 23.54 -0.21
C GLU A 88 -12.96 22.45 0.52
N PHE A 89 -11.99 22.86 1.33
CA PHE A 89 -11.16 21.93 2.09
C PHE A 89 -11.22 22.21 3.59
N ILE A 90 -11.80 21.27 4.32
CA ILE A 90 -11.92 21.32 5.77
C ILE A 90 -10.85 20.42 6.38
N ARG A 91 -10.04 20.97 7.29
CA ARG A 91 -9.04 20.24 8.04
C ARG A 91 -9.36 20.30 9.52
N GLU A 92 -9.65 19.14 10.08
CA GLU A 92 -9.83 18.94 11.52
C GLU A 92 -8.51 18.54 12.16
N ASP A 93 -8.21 19.15 13.31
CA ASP A 93 -7.05 18.78 14.12
C ASP A 93 -7.29 17.47 14.86
N ASN A 94 -6.20 16.82 15.25
CA ASN A 94 -6.27 15.58 16.02
C ASN A 94 -6.73 15.87 17.45
N TYR A 95 -7.85 15.26 17.86
CA TYR A 95 -8.40 15.37 19.21
C TYR A 95 -7.65 14.54 20.27
N PHE A 96 -6.75 13.63 19.87
CA PHE A 96 -5.99 12.83 20.81
C PHE A 96 -4.83 13.63 21.44
N PRO A 97 -4.55 13.48 22.75
CA PRO A 97 -3.40 14.12 23.39
C PRO A 97 -2.07 13.69 22.78
N ILE A 98 -1.15 14.63 22.57
CA ILE A 98 0.14 14.39 21.87
C ILE A 98 1.05 13.42 22.63
N GLU A 99 0.91 13.39 23.95
CA GLU A 99 1.64 12.52 24.87
C GLU A 99 1.35 11.04 24.56
N ASN A 100 0.15 10.73 24.07
CA ASN A 100 -0.28 9.36 23.76
C ASN A 100 0.18 8.87 22.38
N HIS A 101 0.73 9.75 21.53
CA HIS A 101 1.11 9.41 20.15
C HIS A 101 2.47 9.99 19.72
N SER A 102 3.47 9.90 20.61
CA SER A 102 4.82 10.37 20.35
C SER A 102 5.47 9.67 19.15
N ILE A 103 6.06 10.44 18.22
CA ILE A 103 6.80 9.92 17.07
C ILE A 103 8.31 10.11 17.30
N VAL A 104 9.03 9.00 17.48
CA VAL A 104 10.49 9.02 17.67
C VAL A 104 11.20 8.63 16.37
N LYS A 105 11.93 9.57 15.77
CA LYS A 105 12.72 9.33 14.55
C LYS A 105 14.12 8.83 14.91
N LYS A 106 14.42 7.58 14.54
CA LYS A 106 15.72 6.93 14.74
C LYS A 106 16.26 6.39 13.42
N ASN A 107 16.85 7.27 12.62
CA ASN A 107 17.37 6.93 11.29
C ASN A 107 18.67 6.10 11.41
N ILE A 108 18.76 5.00 10.67
CA ILE A 108 19.92 4.08 10.68
C ILE A 108 20.74 4.09 9.38
N GLY A 109 20.25 4.78 8.36
CA GLY A 109 20.86 4.85 7.03
C GLY A 109 19.81 4.81 5.90
N LEU A 110 20.27 5.04 4.68
CA LEU A 110 19.44 4.95 3.49
C LEU A 110 19.14 3.49 3.14
N MET A 111 17.88 3.21 2.78
CA MET A 111 17.43 1.90 2.32
C MET A 111 17.32 1.80 0.79
N SER A 112 17.96 2.71 0.06
CA SER A 112 17.99 2.63 -1.41
C SER A 112 18.84 1.45 -1.88
N HIS A 113 18.62 1.01 -3.12
CA HIS A 113 19.31 -0.14 -3.72
C HIS A 113 20.84 -0.11 -3.56
N LYS A 114 21.46 1.09 -3.60
CA LYS A 114 22.90 1.29 -3.44
C LYS A 114 23.42 1.02 -2.03
N TYR A 115 22.62 1.26 -1.00
CA TYR A 115 23.07 1.29 0.41
C TYR A 115 22.45 0.19 1.27
N ILE A 116 21.40 -0.46 0.80
CA ILE A 116 20.60 -1.44 1.56
C ILE A 116 21.47 -2.54 2.20
N ASP A 117 22.36 -3.18 1.45
CA ASP A 117 23.19 -4.29 1.95
C ASP A 117 24.08 -3.90 3.14
N LYS A 118 24.60 -2.67 3.14
CA LYS A 118 25.43 -2.15 4.23
C LYS A 118 24.63 -1.83 5.50
N ASN A 119 23.33 -1.58 5.35
CA ASN A 119 22.46 -1.08 6.43
C ASN A 119 21.54 -2.15 7.00
N LEU A 120 21.35 -3.28 6.33
CA LEU A 120 20.49 -4.37 6.78
C LEU A 120 20.92 -4.93 8.14
N LEU A 121 22.22 -5.15 8.39
CA LEU A 121 22.68 -5.60 9.71
C LEU A 121 22.44 -4.57 10.81
N LYS A 122 22.59 -3.28 10.49
CA LYS A 122 22.28 -2.19 11.44
C LYS A 122 20.79 -2.14 11.77
N LEU A 123 19.93 -2.44 10.79
CA LEU A 123 18.49 -2.56 11.00
C LEU A 123 18.16 -3.67 12.00
N ILE A 124 18.78 -4.84 11.87
CA ILE A 124 18.58 -5.95 12.81
C ILE A 124 18.97 -5.55 14.23
N SER A 125 20.15 -4.95 14.41
CA SER A 125 20.57 -4.44 15.73
C SER A 125 19.53 -3.48 16.30
N ARG A 126 19.03 -2.56 15.47
CA ARG A 126 18.08 -1.56 15.92
C ARG A 126 16.72 -2.15 16.31
N ILE A 127 16.25 -3.16 15.57
CA ILE A 127 15.02 -3.87 15.91
C ILE A 127 15.19 -4.61 17.25
N LYS A 128 16.33 -5.27 17.49
CA LYS A 128 16.61 -5.92 18.80
C LYS A 128 16.54 -4.92 19.95
N GLU A 129 17.14 -3.75 19.79
CA GLU A 129 17.09 -2.69 20.80
C GLU A 129 15.64 -2.24 21.08
N ILE A 130 14.82 -2.05 20.03
CA ILE A 130 13.41 -1.66 20.19
C ILE A 130 12.63 -2.76 20.93
N LEU A 131 12.81 -4.02 20.54
CA LEU A 131 12.14 -5.15 21.20
C LEU A 131 12.54 -5.28 22.68
N ALA A 132 13.79 -4.95 23.02
CA ALA A 132 14.29 -4.97 24.39
C ALA A 132 13.75 -3.80 25.24
N ILE A 133 13.57 -2.61 24.65
CA ILE A 133 12.94 -1.46 25.32
C ILE A 133 11.44 -1.72 25.57
N HIS A 134 10.81 -2.52 24.71
CA HIS A 134 9.38 -2.81 24.72
C HIS A 134 9.09 -4.31 24.91
N PRO A 135 9.50 -4.94 26.03
CA PRO A 135 9.45 -6.39 26.22
C PRO A 135 8.01 -6.93 26.29
N GLU A 136 7.09 -6.15 26.83
CA GLU A 136 5.70 -6.57 27.07
C GLU A 136 4.67 -5.85 26.18
N GLN A 137 5.15 -4.99 25.28
CA GLN A 137 4.25 -4.19 24.44
C GLN A 137 4.04 -4.86 23.10
N LYS A 138 2.79 -4.88 22.63
CA LYS A 138 2.47 -5.31 21.28
C LYS A 138 2.93 -4.27 20.27
N GLY A 139 3.30 -4.69 19.07
CA GLY A 139 3.80 -3.79 18.04
C GLY A 139 3.61 -4.29 16.61
N ILE A 140 3.87 -3.41 15.65
CA ILE A 140 3.85 -3.73 14.23
C ILE A 140 5.14 -3.20 13.59
N ILE A 141 5.83 -4.05 12.83
CA ILE A 141 6.99 -3.67 12.00
C ILE A 141 6.53 -3.66 10.54
N GLN A 142 6.46 -2.48 9.95
CA GLN A 142 6.10 -2.31 8.54
C GLN A 142 7.36 -2.15 7.68
N THR A 143 7.51 -2.99 6.65
CA THR A 143 8.62 -2.88 5.68
C THR A 143 8.12 -2.48 4.30
N HIS A 144 8.93 -1.72 3.56
CA HIS A 144 8.59 -1.25 2.21
C HIS A 144 8.93 -2.24 1.09
N THR A 145 9.71 -3.30 1.38
CA THR A 145 9.99 -4.41 0.44
C THR A 145 9.95 -5.76 1.13
N GLU A 146 9.71 -6.82 0.35
CA GLU A 146 9.84 -8.21 0.81
C GLU A 146 11.28 -8.60 1.13
N ARG A 147 12.26 -8.01 0.44
CA ARG A 147 13.68 -8.29 0.71
C ARG A 147 14.06 -7.97 2.15
N ILE A 148 13.64 -6.81 2.65
CA ILE A 148 13.91 -6.40 4.03
C ILE A 148 13.16 -7.29 5.01
N ALA A 149 11.91 -7.64 4.69
CA ALA A 149 11.12 -8.53 5.51
C ALA A 149 11.76 -9.90 5.72
N ASN A 150 12.26 -10.52 4.64
CA ASN A 150 12.91 -11.83 4.71
C ASN A 150 14.19 -11.74 5.51
N PHE A 151 14.96 -10.68 5.28
CA PHE A 151 16.19 -10.45 6.02
C PHE A 151 15.92 -10.37 7.53
N ILE A 152 14.87 -9.66 7.95
CA ILE A 152 14.42 -9.63 9.35
C ILE A 152 14.09 -11.04 9.82
N GLN A 153 13.29 -11.80 9.08
CA GLN A 153 12.88 -13.16 9.46
C GLN A 153 14.06 -14.12 9.62
N GLU A 154 15.05 -14.04 8.72
CA GLU A 154 16.22 -14.92 8.71
C GLU A 154 17.22 -14.59 9.83
N HIS A 155 17.25 -13.34 10.31
CA HIS A 155 18.29 -12.85 11.24
C HIS A 155 17.75 -12.50 12.64
N LEU A 156 16.43 -12.61 12.86
CA LEU A 156 15.78 -12.39 14.15
C LEU A 156 14.99 -13.62 14.57
N ASP A 157 15.65 -14.46 15.36
CA ASP A 157 14.97 -15.50 16.12
C ASP A 157 14.41 -14.89 17.42
N ASN A 158 13.14 -14.51 17.39
CA ASN A 158 12.43 -14.01 18.56
C ASN A 158 11.00 -14.57 18.58
N PRO A 159 10.59 -15.28 19.64
CA PRO A 159 9.29 -15.94 19.70
C PRO A 159 8.10 -14.96 19.65
N ARG A 160 8.32 -13.66 19.89
CA ARG A 160 7.28 -12.63 19.80
C ARG A 160 6.97 -12.21 18.36
N LEU A 161 7.88 -12.44 17.42
CA LEU A 161 7.71 -12.03 16.02
C LEU A 161 6.80 -13.01 15.28
N THR A 162 5.73 -12.48 14.70
CA THR A 162 4.84 -13.21 13.78
C THR A 162 4.94 -12.57 12.40
N PHE A 163 5.20 -13.38 11.38
CA PHE A 163 5.42 -12.91 10.01
C PHE A 163 4.20 -13.17 9.13
N ASN A 164 3.72 -12.16 8.41
CA ASN A 164 2.54 -12.25 7.52
C ASN A 164 2.70 -13.12 6.26
N LYS A 165 3.78 -13.91 6.13
CA LYS A 165 4.11 -14.63 4.89
C LYS A 165 3.21 -15.84 4.55
N ASP A 166 2.08 -15.97 5.23
CA ASP A 166 1.06 -16.97 4.95
C ASP A 166 -0.11 -16.47 4.09
N PHE A 167 -0.17 -15.19 3.71
CA PHE A 167 -1.37 -14.62 3.07
C PHE A 167 -1.17 -14.32 1.58
N ASP A 168 -1.39 -15.34 0.75
CA ASP A 168 -1.59 -15.18 -0.69
C ASP A 168 -3.07 -15.45 -0.99
N ILE A 169 -3.84 -14.38 -1.24
CA ILE A 169 -5.27 -14.42 -1.60
C ILE A 169 -5.57 -15.31 -2.81
N PHE A 170 -4.55 -15.71 -3.58
CA PHE A 170 -4.68 -16.56 -4.76
C PHE A 170 -4.27 -18.03 -4.54
N LYS A 171 -3.86 -18.45 -3.33
CA LYS A 171 -3.49 -19.85 -3.05
C LYS A 171 -4.44 -20.51 -2.03
N ILE A 172 -5.03 -21.62 -2.45
CA ILE A 172 -6.12 -22.35 -1.77
C ILE A 172 -5.73 -22.93 -0.39
N ASN A 173 -4.43 -23.05 -0.06
CA ASN A 173 -3.95 -23.82 1.11
C ASN A 173 -3.08 -23.03 2.11
N ARG A 174 -3.34 -21.74 2.37
CA ARG A 174 -2.70 -21.03 3.51
C ARG A 174 -3.69 -20.27 4.38
N ARG A 175 -3.26 -19.95 5.62
CA ARG A 175 -4.04 -19.28 6.69
C ARG A 175 -4.78 -18.05 6.14
N LYS A 176 -5.88 -17.62 6.77
CA LYS A 176 -6.61 -16.37 6.39
C LYS A 176 -6.04 -15.16 7.13
N PRO A 177 -5.98 -13.95 6.53
CA PRO A 177 -5.39 -12.77 7.17
C PRO A 177 -5.92 -12.49 8.59
N ASN A 178 -7.18 -12.85 8.84
CA ASN A 178 -7.80 -12.75 10.15
C ASN A 178 -7.12 -13.63 11.21
N ASP A 179 -6.53 -14.77 10.85
CA ASP A 179 -5.93 -15.71 11.78
C ASP A 179 -4.70 -15.11 12.47
N THR A 180 -3.85 -14.38 11.74
CA THR A 180 -2.68 -13.69 12.33
C THR A 180 -3.08 -12.50 13.19
N LEU A 181 -4.13 -11.77 12.80
CA LEU A 181 -4.67 -10.70 13.64
C LEU A 181 -5.24 -11.26 14.95
N MET A 182 -5.92 -12.41 14.88
CA MET A 182 -6.44 -13.10 16.06
C MET A 182 -5.32 -13.66 16.94
N GLU A 183 -4.26 -14.23 16.35
CA GLU A 183 -3.07 -14.68 17.08
C GLU A 183 -2.39 -13.50 17.80
N HIS A 184 -2.19 -12.37 17.12
CA HIS A 184 -1.61 -11.17 17.73
C HIS A 184 -2.50 -10.59 18.83
N ARG A 185 -3.82 -10.62 18.63
CA ARG A 185 -4.80 -10.21 19.64
C ARG A 185 -4.67 -11.08 20.90
N ASN A 186 -4.51 -12.39 20.75
CA ASN A 186 -4.53 -13.34 21.87
C ASN A 186 -3.16 -13.55 22.52
N LYS A 187 -2.05 -13.33 21.79
CA LYS A 187 -0.70 -13.51 22.30
C LYS A 187 -0.20 -12.24 22.97
N ASP A 188 0.14 -12.36 24.24
CA ASP A 188 0.74 -11.27 25.01
C ASP A 188 2.04 -10.82 24.35
N SER A 189 2.19 -9.50 24.21
CA SER A 189 3.44 -8.88 23.74
C SER A 189 3.89 -9.27 22.31
N SER A 190 3.00 -9.77 21.46
CA SER A 190 3.36 -10.16 20.09
C SER A 190 3.66 -8.97 19.17
N VAL A 191 4.46 -9.20 18.13
CA VAL A 191 4.81 -8.19 17.12
C VAL A 191 4.54 -8.73 15.73
N ILE A 192 3.63 -8.10 14.99
CA ILE A 192 3.32 -8.48 13.60
C ILE A 192 4.29 -7.77 12.66
N LYS A 193 4.81 -8.50 11.67
CA LYS A 193 5.49 -7.89 10.54
C LYS A 193 4.56 -7.78 9.31
N GLY A 194 4.25 -6.54 8.92
CA GLY A 194 3.41 -6.19 7.77
C GLY A 194 4.22 -5.86 6.52
N GLU A 195 3.66 -6.15 5.33
CA GLU A 195 4.24 -5.77 4.04
C GLU A 195 3.47 -4.60 3.46
N PHE A 196 4.20 -3.61 2.92
CA PHE A 196 3.58 -2.61 2.07
C PHE A 196 3.60 -3.18 0.65
N ARG A 197 2.43 -3.57 0.14
CA ARG A 197 2.24 -3.82 -1.29
C ARG A 197 1.67 -2.54 -1.90
N PRO A 198 2.47 -1.75 -2.65
CA PRO A 198 1.95 -0.62 -3.39
C PRO A 198 0.96 -1.07 -4.47
#